data_AF-A0A0L0UKR4-F1
#
_entry.id   AF-A0A0L0UKR4-F1
#
_cell.length_a   1.000
_cell.length_b   1.000
_cell.length_c   1.000
_cell.angle_alpha   90.00
_cell.angle_beta   90.00
_cell.angle_gamma   90.00
#
_symmetry.space_group_name_H-M   'P 1'
#
loop_
_entity.id
_entity.type
_entity.pdbx_description
1 polymer ?
#
loop_
_entity_poly.entity_id
_entity_poly.type
_entity_poly.pdbx_seq_one_letter_code
_entity_poly.pdbx_strand_id
1 'polypeptide(L)'
;MSNLKEFPSGNNLTLNVAPTQTSTPSATRLPSLNPPGPESNYLNWEIVVHSYFTATGVLYVLTPTKPELRPATWEQDNNTVCSIILLIAGDANIDNIRHLRGNAAEMWSTLRSTHLDNSTGGKLYWVQKLVTCEFSGGDIETHLTQM
;
A
#
# COMPACT_ATOMS: atom_id res chain seq x y z
N MET A 1 -21.49 -58.47 -28.19
CA MET A 1 -21.41 -57.55 -29.34
C MET A 1 -21.91 -56.20 -28.88
N SER A 2 -20.96 -55.29 -28.81
CA SER A 2 -20.92 -54.01 -28.12
C SER A 2 -21.69 -52.92 -28.88
N ASN A 3 -22.39 -52.06 -28.16
CA ASN A 3 -22.71 -50.70 -28.57
C ASN A 3 -22.84 -49.82 -27.32
N LEU A 4 -21.72 -49.18 -26.94
CA LEU A 4 -21.69 -48.02 -26.06
C LEU A 4 -20.64 -47.08 -26.62
N LYS A 5 -21.11 -45.86 -26.87
CA LYS A 5 -20.45 -44.79 -27.62
C LYS A 5 -19.38 -44.17 -26.72
N GLU A 6 -18.10 -44.37 -27.04
CA GLU A 6 -17.00 -43.71 -26.35
C GLU A 6 -17.02 -42.20 -26.65
N PHE A 7 -16.93 -41.39 -25.60
CA PHE A 7 -16.68 -39.96 -25.70
C PHE A 7 -15.21 -39.72 -26.04
N PRO A 8 -14.86 -38.88 -27.04
CA PRO A 8 -13.46 -38.58 -27.31
C PRO A 8 -12.90 -37.71 -26.18
N SER A 9 -11.94 -38.29 -25.46
CA SER A 9 -11.07 -37.61 -24.52
C SER A 9 -10.06 -36.77 -25.31
N GLY A 10 -10.19 -35.46 -25.20
CA GLY A 10 -9.24 -34.45 -25.67
C GLY A 10 -9.62 -33.15 -24.95
N ASN A 11 -8.72 -32.40 -24.30
CA ASN A 11 -7.39 -32.03 -24.73
C ASN A 11 -6.55 -31.75 -23.48
N ASN A 12 -5.38 -32.39 -23.33
CA ASN A 12 -4.38 -31.93 -22.38
C ASN A 12 -3.76 -30.64 -22.93
N LEU A 13 -4.23 -29.49 -22.46
CA LEU A 13 -3.58 -28.20 -22.69
C LEU A 13 -2.33 -28.15 -21.81
N THR A 14 -1.21 -28.64 -22.34
CA THR A 14 0.11 -28.36 -21.77
C THR A 14 0.38 -26.87 -21.91
N LEU A 15 0.14 -26.11 -20.85
CA LEU A 15 0.57 -24.73 -20.73
C LEU A 15 2.09 -24.72 -20.61
N ASN A 16 2.77 -24.60 -21.74
CA ASN A 16 4.19 -24.31 -21.79
C ASN A 16 4.39 -22.85 -21.36
N VAL A 17 4.49 -22.62 -20.06
CA VAL A 17 4.85 -21.31 -19.50
C VAL A 17 6.32 -21.07 -19.83
N ALA A 18 6.58 -20.34 -20.91
CA ALA A 18 7.85 -19.67 -21.09
C ALA A 18 8.04 -18.67 -19.93
N PRO A 19 9.27 -18.47 -19.42
CA PRO A 19 9.50 -17.51 -18.34
C PRO A 19 9.18 -16.11 -18.86
N THR A 20 8.02 -15.58 -18.47
CA THR A 20 7.64 -14.21 -18.73
C THR A 20 8.67 -13.34 -18.01
N GLN A 21 9.39 -12.51 -18.76
CA GLN A 21 10.24 -11.46 -18.19
C GLN A 21 9.34 -10.55 -17.37
N THR A 22 9.29 -10.77 -16.06
CA THR A 22 8.60 -9.89 -15.11
C THR A 22 9.32 -8.56 -15.15
N SER A 23 8.73 -7.59 -15.85
CA SER A 23 9.20 -6.21 -15.80
C SER A 23 8.98 -5.72 -14.37
N THR A 24 10.04 -5.59 -13.58
CA THR A 24 9.96 -5.03 -12.24
C THR A 24 9.38 -3.62 -12.35
N PRO A 25 8.27 -3.31 -11.66
CA PRO A 25 7.71 -1.97 -11.71
C PRO A 25 8.74 -0.99 -11.14
N SER A 26 8.98 0.13 -11.84
CA SER A 26 9.97 1.11 -11.40
C SER A 26 9.39 2.03 -10.31
N ALA A 27 10.12 2.20 -9.20
CA ALA A 27 9.76 3.10 -8.12
C ALA A 27 9.74 4.59 -8.53
N THR A 28 10.37 4.97 -9.65
CA THR A 28 10.48 6.36 -10.13
C THR A 28 9.12 7.02 -10.48
N ARG A 29 8.02 6.25 -10.52
CA ARG A 29 6.66 6.74 -10.79
C ARG A 29 5.75 6.82 -9.56
N LEU A 30 6.24 6.48 -8.37
CA LEU A 30 5.43 6.53 -7.17
C LEU A 30 5.16 7.98 -6.73
N PRO A 31 3.95 8.29 -6.23
CA PRO A 31 3.61 9.63 -5.79
C PRO A 31 4.44 10.02 -4.56
N SER A 32 4.84 11.28 -4.48
CA SER A 32 5.41 11.85 -3.25
C SER A 32 4.31 12.08 -2.21
N LEU A 33 4.63 11.90 -0.94
CA LEU A 33 3.73 12.16 0.19
C LEU A 33 3.80 13.64 0.58
N ASN A 34 2.64 14.30 0.55
CA ASN A 34 2.48 15.68 1.02
C ASN A 34 2.67 15.74 2.54
N PRO A 35 2.87 16.93 3.12
CA PRO A 35 2.91 17.08 4.58
C PRO A 35 1.61 16.59 5.26
N PRO A 36 1.65 16.26 6.57
CA PRO A 36 0.45 15.96 7.34
C PRO A 36 -0.46 17.19 7.45
N GLY A 37 -1.78 16.96 7.42
CA GLY A 37 -2.78 18.02 7.52
C GLY A 37 -3.95 17.83 6.55
N PRO A 38 -4.85 18.84 6.44
CA PRO A 38 -6.05 18.76 5.61
C PRO A 38 -5.78 18.45 4.14
N GLU A 39 -4.64 18.93 3.61
CA GLU A 39 -4.22 18.76 2.21
C GLU A 39 -3.34 17.52 1.99
N SER A 40 -3.27 16.63 2.97
CA SER A 40 -2.46 15.42 2.86
C SER A 40 -3.06 14.46 1.84
N ASN A 41 -2.24 13.96 0.93
CA ASN A 41 -2.62 12.92 -0.04
C ASN A 41 -2.46 11.50 0.51
N TYR A 42 -2.30 11.32 1.83
CA TYR A 42 -1.90 10.04 2.44
C TYR A 42 -2.77 8.85 2.04
N LEU A 43 -4.11 8.98 2.04
CA LEU A 43 -4.99 7.84 1.69
C LEU A 43 -4.78 7.35 0.26
N ASN A 44 -4.67 8.28 -0.70
CA ASN A 44 -4.40 7.94 -2.10
C ASN A 44 -2.97 7.40 -2.26
N TRP A 45 -2.01 8.02 -1.59
CA TRP A 45 -0.62 7.59 -1.57
C TRP A 45 -0.47 6.17 -1.00
N GLU A 46 -1.14 5.86 0.11
CA GLU A 46 -1.10 4.56 0.80
C GLU A 46 -1.57 3.46 -0.15
N ILE A 47 -2.69 3.66 -0.83
CA ILE A 47 -3.25 2.68 -1.78
C ILE A 47 -2.26 2.38 -2.92
N VAL A 48 -1.66 3.42 -3.51
CA VAL A 48 -0.72 3.26 -4.63
C VAL A 48 0.55 2.53 -4.19
N VAL A 49 1.14 2.94 -3.07
CA VAL A 49 2.39 2.37 -2.56
C VAL A 49 2.19 0.95 -2.04
N HIS A 50 1.09 0.69 -1.33
CA HIS A 50 0.72 -0.66 -0.90
C HIS A 50 0.53 -1.59 -2.09
N SER A 51 -0.14 -1.14 -3.16
CA SER A 51 -0.32 -1.92 -4.39
C SER A 51 1.02 -2.23 -5.06
N TYR A 52 1.94 -1.27 -5.08
CA TYR A 52 3.30 -1.47 -5.60
C TYR A 52 4.08 -2.51 -4.77
N PHE A 53 4.07 -2.41 -3.44
CA PHE A 53 4.74 -3.39 -2.58
C PHE A 53 4.12 -4.79 -2.66
N THR A 54 2.81 -4.86 -2.90
CA THR A 54 2.12 -6.13 -3.16
C THR A 54 2.61 -6.73 -4.48
N ALA A 55 2.62 -5.94 -5.56
CA ALA A 55 3.03 -6.39 -6.89
C ALA A 55 4.51 -6.80 -6.96
N THR A 56 5.36 -6.21 -6.11
CA THR A 56 6.79 -6.54 -6.00
C THR A 56 7.09 -7.65 -4.98
N GLY A 57 6.07 -8.15 -4.28
CA GLY A 57 6.24 -9.25 -3.32
C GLY A 57 6.95 -8.86 -2.03
N VAL A 58 7.11 -7.57 -1.73
CA VAL A 58 7.84 -7.07 -0.54
C VAL A 58 6.92 -6.57 0.57
N LEU A 59 5.60 -6.54 0.36
CA LEU A 59 4.64 -6.03 1.35
C LEU A 59 4.81 -6.67 2.75
N TYR A 60 5.21 -7.93 2.78
CA TYR A 60 5.40 -8.69 4.02
C TYR A 60 6.39 -8.03 5.01
N VAL A 61 7.34 -7.22 4.54
CA VAL A 61 8.31 -6.54 5.42
C VAL A 61 7.69 -5.40 6.24
N LEU A 62 6.51 -4.92 5.85
CA LEU A 62 5.76 -3.92 6.62
C LEU A 62 5.10 -4.51 7.88
N THR A 63 5.07 -5.84 7.99
CA THR A 63 4.56 -6.52 9.19
C THR A 63 5.72 -6.87 10.12
N PRO A 64 5.68 -6.47 11.40
CA PRO A 64 6.67 -6.87 12.38
C PRO A 64 6.82 -8.39 12.43
N THR A 65 7.98 -8.89 11.99
CA THR A 65 8.27 -10.32 11.91
C THR A 65 9.44 -10.64 12.83
N LYS A 66 9.26 -11.63 13.70
CA LYS A 66 10.31 -12.08 14.62
C LYS A 66 11.55 -12.55 13.83
N PRO A 67 12.77 -12.28 14.30
CA PRO A 67 14.00 -12.61 13.58
C PRO A 67 14.06 -14.06 13.08
N GLU A 68 13.62 -15.01 13.89
CA GLU A 68 13.63 -16.44 13.59
C GLU A 68 12.65 -16.88 12.48
N LEU A 69 11.66 -16.05 12.14
CA LEU A 69 10.68 -16.33 11.09
C LEU A 69 10.99 -15.60 9.77
N ARG A 70 12.08 -14.83 9.73
CA ARG A 70 12.43 -14.03 8.55
C ARG A 70 13.01 -14.92 7.44
N PRO A 71 12.53 -14.80 6.20
CA PRO A 71 13.20 -15.44 5.07
C PRO A 71 14.60 -14.87 4.87
N ALA A 72 15.46 -15.60 4.16
CA ALA A 72 16.83 -15.16 3.86
C ALA A 72 16.90 -13.82 3.11
N THR A 73 15.85 -13.45 2.37
CA THR A 73 15.75 -12.19 1.63
C THR A 73 15.26 -11.01 2.48
N TRP A 74 14.80 -11.24 3.71
CA TRP A 74 14.08 -10.24 4.51
C TRP A 74 14.88 -8.95 4.69
N GLU A 75 16.18 -9.05 4.99
CA GLU A 75 17.02 -7.86 5.22
C GLU A 75 17.16 -7.02 3.95
N GLN A 76 17.36 -7.66 2.81
CA GLN A 76 17.45 -7.00 1.51
C GLN A 76 16.13 -6.33 1.12
N ASP A 77 15.01 -7.02 1.33
CA ASP A 77 13.68 -6.51 1.01
C ASP A 77 13.30 -5.36 1.95
N ASN A 78 13.59 -5.48 3.25
CA ASN A 78 13.40 -4.41 4.23
C ASN A 78 14.21 -3.17 3.88
N ASN A 79 15.49 -3.33 3.52
CA ASN A 79 16.34 -2.21 3.11
C ASN A 79 15.81 -1.56 1.82
N THR A 80 15.37 -2.37 0.86
CA THR A 80 14.74 -1.90 -0.39
C THR A 80 13.50 -1.05 -0.09
N VAL A 81 12.60 -1.55 0.76
CA VAL A 81 11.38 -0.83 1.16
C VAL A 81 11.71 0.44 1.95
N CYS A 82 12.69 0.42 2.85
CA CYS A 82 13.16 1.62 3.55
C CYS A 82 13.61 2.70 2.56
N SER A 83 14.42 2.33 1.56
CA SER A 83 14.88 3.26 0.52
C SER A 83 13.74 3.83 -0.31
N ILE A 84 12.76 3.00 -0.67
CA ILE A 84 11.56 3.45 -1.41
C ILE A 84 10.76 4.42 -0.55
N ILE A 85 10.47 4.07 0.71
CA ILE A 85 9.73 4.96 1.62
C ILE A 85 10.45 6.30 1.75
N LEU A 86 11.77 6.33 1.95
CA LEU A 86 12.53 7.58 2.02
C LEU A 86 12.43 8.41 0.74
N LEU A 87 12.50 7.75 -0.42
CA LEU A 87 12.41 8.40 -1.73
C LEU A 87 11.06 9.13 -1.91
N ILE A 88 9.97 8.53 -1.43
CA ILE A 88 8.61 9.00 -1.70
C ILE A 88 7.95 9.68 -0.51
N ALA A 89 8.59 9.71 0.67
CA ALA A 89 8.06 10.38 1.85
C ALA A 89 8.04 11.92 1.70
N GLY A 90 8.94 12.48 0.89
CA GLY A 90 9.11 13.92 0.78
C GLY A 90 9.72 14.55 2.04
N ASP A 91 10.34 15.72 1.87
CA ASP A 91 11.20 16.34 2.89
C ASP A 91 10.47 16.59 4.22
N ALA A 92 9.21 17.01 4.18
CA ALA A 92 8.40 17.31 5.35
C ALA A 92 8.13 16.08 6.25
N ASN A 93 8.22 14.87 5.70
CA ASN A 93 7.94 13.63 6.42
C ASN A 93 9.21 12.88 6.83
N ILE A 94 10.37 13.20 6.22
CA ILE A 94 11.65 12.57 6.54
C ILE A 94 12.02 12.75 8.01
N ASP A 95 11.77 13.93 8.60
CA ASP A 95 12.10 14.19 10.01
C ASP A 95 11.37 13.24 10.97
N ASN A 96 10.15 12.82 10.63
CA ASN A 96 9.36 11.90 11.45
C ASN A 96 9.91 10.47 11.41
N ILE A 97 10.59 10.07 10.34
CA ILE A 97 11.00 8.67 10.11
C ILE A 97 12.52 8.46 10.05
N ARG A 98 13.33 9.52 10.01
CA ARG A 98 14.80 9.43 9.84
C ARG A 98 15.50 8.57 10.90
N HIS A 99 14.96 8.55 12.12
CA HIS A 99 15.50 7.79 13.25
C HIS A 99 15.14 6.29 13.19
N LEU A 100 14.21 5.91 12.32
CA LEU A 100 13.72 4.53 12.12
C LEU A 100 14.43 3.83 10.94
N ARG A 101 15.58 4.37 10.51
CA ARG A 101 16.34 3.85 9.37
C ARG A 101 16.63 2.36 9.52
N GLY A 102 16.23 1.57 8.53
CA GLY A 102 16.42 0.12 8.53
C GLY A 102 15.26 -0.65 9.15
N ASN A 103 14.16 0.01 9.51
CA ASN A 103 12.94 -0.64 9.96
C ASN A 103 11.74 -0.15 9.13
N ALA A 104 11.46 -0.85 8.02
CA ALA A 104 10.40 -0.47 7.09
C ALA A 104 9.01 -0.47 7.75
N ALA A 105 8.75 -1.43 8.64
CA ALA A 105 7.49 -1.55 9.36
C ALA A 105 7.24 -0.34 10.28
N GLU A 106 8.25 0.08 11.04
CA GLU A 106 8.14 1.25 11.91
C GLU A 106 7.98 2.54 11.10
N MET A 107 8.78 2.72 10.03
CA MET A 107 8.65 3.88 9.13
C MET A 107 7.23 3.99 8.56
N TRP A 108 6.68 2.89 8.05
CA TRP A 108 5.32 2.83 7.52
C TRP A 108 4.26 3.17 8.58
N SER A 109 4.38 2.56 9.77
CA SER A 109 3.42 2.78 10.86
C SER A 109 3.45 4.22 11.38
N THR A 110 4.62 4.86 11.42
CA THR A 110 4.80 6.25 11.85
C THR A 110 4.22 7.22 10.83
N LEU A 111 4.42 7.00 9.53
CA LEU A 111 3.74 7.78 8.49
C LEU A 111 2.22 7.63 8.64
N ARG A 112 1.73 6.41 8.79
CA ARG A 112 0.30 6.15 8.99
C ARG A 112 -0.28 6.89 10.18
N SER A 113 0.37 6.82 11.33
CA SER A 113 -0.12 7.47 12.55
C SER A 113 -0.06 9.00 12.46
N THR A 114 0.99 9.53 11.84
CA THR A 114 1.18 10.98 11.66
C THR A 114 0.11 11.57 10.75
N HIS A 115 -0.25 10.86 9.69
CA HIS A 115 -1.20 11.36 8.68
C HIS A 115 -2.67 11.11 9.04
N LEU A 116 -2.97 10.01 9.73
CA LEU A 116 -4.35 9.65 10.07
C LEU A 116 -4.82 10.22 11.42
N ASP A 117 -4.01 11.03 12.09
CA ASP A 117 -4.20 11.55 13.46
C ASP A 117 -5.44 11.00 14.16
N ASN A 118 -5.29 9.79 14.73
CA ASN A 118 -6.39 9.08 15.37
C ASN A 118 -6.58 9.54 16.83
N SER A 119 -5.94 10.66 17.21
CA SER A 119 -6.11 11.28 18.52
C SER A 119 -7.54 11.73 18.74
N THR A 120 -7.91 11.97 20.00
CA THR A 120 -9.21 12.57 20.33
C THR A 120 -9.41 13.90 19.59
N GLY A 121 -8.33 14.67 19.39
CA GLY A 121 -8.35 15.92 18.63
C GLY A 121 -8.62 15.71 17.14
N GLY A 122 -7.92 14.78 16.49
CA GLY A 122 -8.13 14.46 15.08
C GLY A 122 -9.51 13.85 14.80
N LYS A 123 -9.99 12.95 15.67
CA LYS A 123 -11.37 12.44 15.59
C LYS A 123 -12.41 13.54 15.80
N LEU A 124 -12.21 14.41 16.79
CA LEU A 124 -13.09 15.54 17.05
C LEU A 124 -13.07 16.53 15.88
N TYR A 125 -11.92 16.77 15.27
CA TYR A 125 -11.79 17.57 14.05
C TYR A 125 -12.63 16.99 12.91
N TRP A 126 -12.50 15.68 12.62
CA TRP A 126 -13.29 15.03 11.57
C TRP A 126 -14.78 15.02 11.90
N VAL A 127 -15.17 14.79 13.16
CA VAL A 127 -16.57 14.90 13.61
C VAL A 127 -17.09 16.33 13.44
N GLN A 128 -16.32 17.33 13.86
CA GLN A 128 -16.70 18.73 13.72
C GLN A 128 -16.83 19.12 12.25
N LYS A 129 -15.91 18.67 11.39
CA LYS A 129 -15.96 18.90 9.94
C LYS A 129 -17.23 18.26 9.33
N LEU A 130 -17.54 17.01 9.68
CA LEU A 130 -18.77 16.33 9.27
C LEU A 130 -20.05 17.03 9.76
N VAL A 131 -20.05 17.54 10.98
CA VAL A 131 -21.21 18.25 11.57
C VAL A 131 -21.37 19.65 10.97
N THR A 132 -20.27 20.31 10.61
CA THR A 132 -20.28 21.70 10.11
C THR A 132 -20.56 21.76 8.60
N CYS A 133 -20.23 20.71 7.85
CA CYS A 133 -20.64 20.61 6.46
C CYS A 133 -22.14 20.38 6.35
N GLU A 134 -22.88 21.44 6.04
CA GLU A 134 -24.32 21.40 5.83
C GLU A 134 -24.60 20.62 4.53
N PHE A 135 -25.12 19.40 4.66
CA PHE A 135 -25.55 18.59 3.52
C PHE A 135 -26.75 19.26 2.87
N SER A 136 -26.48 20.11 1.88
CA SER A 136 -27.48 20.81 1.08
C SER A 136 -28.02 19.87 0.00
N GLY A 137 -28.62 18.75 0.40
CA GLY A 137 -29.39 17.83 -0.45
C GLY A 137 -28.77 17.54 -1.82
N GLY A 138 -27.70 16.76 -1.86
CA GLY A 138 -27.04 16.29 -3.08
C GLY A 138 -26.73 14.79 -3.01
N ASP A 139 -26.02 14.25 -3.98
CA ASP A 139 -25.46 12.90 -3.83
C ASP A 139 -24.43 12.89 -2.68
N ILE A 140 -24.64 12.01 -1.71
CA ILE A 140 -23.78 11.89 -0.53
C ILE A 140 -22.35 11.52 -0.93
N GLU A 141 -22.15 10.70 -1.96
CA GLU A 141 -20.81 10.33 -2.41
C GLU A 141 -20.07 11.52 -3.03
N THR A 142 -20.75 12.30 -3.86
CA THR A 142 -20.20 13.54 -4.40
C THR A 142 -19.86 14.55 -3.29
N HIS A 143 -20.70 14.66 -2.26
CA HIS A 143 -20.46 15.59 -1.14
C HIS A 143 -19.28 15.14 -0.25
N LEU A 144 -19.16 13.85 0.04
CA LEU A 144 -18.04 13.29 0.81
C LEU A 144 -16.69 13.45 0.09
N THR A 145 -16.70 13.46 -1.24
CA THR A 145 -15.47 13.63 -2.04
C THR A 145 -15.06 15.10 -2.15
N GLN A 146 -15.96 16.05 -1.84
CA GLN A 146 -15.70 17.50 -1.88
C GLN A 146 -15.31 18.10 -0.52
N MET A 147 -15.41 17.33 0.58
CA MET A 147 -14.98 17.73 1.93
C MET A 147 -13.48 17.57 2.13
#